data_AF-A0A2R5L2N5-F1
#
_entry.id   AF-A0A2R5L2N5-F1
#
_cell.length_a   1.000
_cell.length_b   1.000
_cell.length_c   1.000
_cell.angle_alpha   90.00
_cell.angle_beta   90.00
_cell.angle_gamma   90.00
#
_symmetry.space_group_name_H-M   'P 1'
#
loop_
_entity.id
_entity.type
_entity.pdbx_description
1 polymer ?
#
loop_
_entity_poly.entity_id
_entity_poly.type
_entity_poly.pdbx_seq_one_letter_code
_entity_poly.pdbx_strand_id
1 'polypeptide(L)'
;QAEHPALAMPKVASVRISVLYPPGPPVITGYTDGEKIRAGEERSLSCSSRGGNPPAKVLWFRNNDNIDSSDRAFDGGTLNDHKLKVNSSDNGAVFTCKVMNKLTDVPLAASVTLNVQFPPDNVLVSGPKEARVGQNVTLSCLTENSNPAATISW
;
A
#
# COMPACT_ATOMS: atom_id res chain seq x y z
N GLN A 1 20.90 -29.92 36.79
CA GLN A 1 20.59 -31.26 37.32
C GLN A 1 21.30 -31.41 38.65
N ALA A 2 20.64 -31.97 39.65
CA ALA A 2 21.22 -32.24 40.96
C ALA A 2 21.12 -33.74 41.24
N GLU A 3 22.22 -34.31 41.69
CA GLU A 3 22.35 -35.72 42.04
C GLU A 3 22.79 -35.83 43.50
N HIS A 4 22.28 -36.84 44.19
CA HIS A 4 22.61 -37.07 45.59
C HIS A 4 22.39 -38.55 45.93
N PRO A 5 23.26 -39.20 46.74
CA PRO A 5 23.17 -40.64 47.04
C PRO A 5 21.84 -41.07 47.69
N ALA A 6 21.18 -40.15 48.40
CA ALA A 6 19.85 -40.39 49.00
C ALA A 6 18.68 -40.15 48.02
N LEU A 7 18.93 -39.73 46.78
CA LEU A 7 17.90 -39.57 45.75
C LEU A 7 17.83 -40.83 44.89
N ALA A 8 16.64 -41.41 44.76
CA ALA A 8 16.40 -42.56 43.87
C ALA A 8 16.53 -42.19 42.37
N MET A 9 16.36 -40.92 42.01
CA MET A 9 16.57 -40.37 40.67
C MET A 9 17.09 -38.92 40.74
N PRO A 10 17.88 -38.45 39.75
CA PRO A 10 18.35 -37.07 39.69
C PRO A 10 17.21 -36.05 39.64
N LYS A 11 17.39 -34.90 40.31
CA LYS A 11 16.47 -33.75 40.15
C LYS A 11 16.91 -32.92 38.94
N VAL A 12 16.07 -32.86 37.93
CA VAL A 12 16.30 -32.07 36.71
C VAL A 12 15.42 -30.82 36.75
N ALA A 13 16.02 -29.67 36.45
CA ALA A 13 15.34 -28.42 36.18
C ALA A 13 15.79 -27.93 34.80
N SER A 14 14.85 -27.41 34.01
CA SER A 14 15.10 -26.90 32.66
C SER A 14 14.56 -25.48 32.51
N VAL A 15 15.31 -24.62 31.83
CA VAL A 15 14.87 -23.28 31.42
C VAL A 15 14.79 -23.24 29.89
N ARG A 16 13.77 -22.56 29.35
CA ARG A 16 13.65 -22.28 27.92
C ARG A 16 13.91 -20.79 27.69
N ILE A 17 14.84 -20.48 26.80
CA ILE A 17 15.16 -19.10 26.39
C ILE A 17 14.54 -18.88 25.01
N SER A 18 13.79 -17.80 24.84
CA SER A 18 13.30 -17.35 23.53
C SER A 18 14.20 -16.24 23.00
N VAL A 19 14.76 -16.43 21.81
CA VAL A 19 15.64 -15.44 21.16
C VAL A 19 14.78 -14.44 20.40
N LEU A 20 14.79 -13.18 20.83
CA LEU A 20 13.98 -12.11 20.22
C LEU A 20 14.78 -11.36 19.15
N TYR A 21 14.13 -11.01 18.05
CA TYR A 21 14.76 -10.28 16.95
C TYR A 21 13.74 -9.50 16.12
N PRO A 22 14.15 -8.39 15.47
CA PRO A 22 13.26 -7.62 14.60
C PRO A 22 12.93 -8.39 13.30
N PRO A 23 11.81 -8.04 12.66
CA PRO A 23 11.51 -8.51 11.31
C PRO A 23 12.45 -7.89 10.26
N GLY A 24 12.50 -8.50 9.08
CA GLY A 24 13.16 -7.95 7.91
C GLY A 24 12.34 -6.82 7.24
N PRO A 25 12.93 -6.14 6.24
CA PRO A 25 12.24 -5.08 5.52
C PRO A 25 11.00 -5.62 4.77
N PRO A 26 9.90 -4.85 4.70
CA PRO A 26 8.74 -5.23 3.93
C PRO A 26 9.03 -5.28 2.42
N VAL A 27 8.37 -6.21 1.75
CA VAL A 27 8.36 -6.35 0.30
C VAL A 27 6.93 -6.26 -0.19
N ILE A 28 6.67 -5.29 -1.06
CA ILE A 28 5.37 -5.10 -1.72
C ILE A 28 5.36 -5.85 -3.06
N THR A 29 4.27 -6.57 -3.33
CA THR A 29 3.97 -7.21 -4.61
C THR A 29 2.53 -6.92 -5.03
N GLY A 30 2.18 -7.22 -6.29
CA GLY A 30 0.85 -6.94 -6.86
C GLY A 30 0.74 -5.59 -7.58
N TYR A 31 1.75 -4.73 -7.44
CA TYR A 31 1.95 -3.53 -8.24
C TYR A 31 3.44 -3.16 -8.28
N THR A 32 3.88 -2.58 -9.39
CA THR A 32 5.24 -2.07 -9.56
C THR A 32 5.24 -0.58 -9.88
N ASP A 33 6.19 0.17 -9.32
CA ASP A 33 6.22 1.63 -9.50
C ASP A 33 6.39 1.99 -10.99
N GLY A 34 5.52 2.88 -11.48
CA GLY A 34 5.42 3.24 -12.89
C GLY A 34 4.49 2.36 -13.75
N GLU A 35 3.99 1.24 -13.21
CA GLU A 35 2.95 0.44 -13.86
C GLU A 35 1.66 1.28 -14.04
N LYS A 36 1.06 1.20 -15.22
CA LYS A 36 -0.18 1.93 -15.53
C LYS A 36 -1.36 1.03 -15.25
N ILE A 37 -2.22 1.42 -14.32
CA ILE A 37 -3.46 0.71 -13.97
C ILE A 37 -4.67 1.56 -14.31
N ARG A 38 -5.83 0.97 -14.59
CA ARG A 38 -7.03 1.72 -14.98
C ARG A 38 -7.99 1.90 -13.82
N ALA A 39 -8.65 3.05 -13.75
CA ALA A 39 -9.77 3.24 -12.82
C ALA A 39 -10.88 2.20 -13.10
N GLY A 40 -11.45 1.66 -12.04
CA GLY A 40 -12.42 0.56 -12.06
C GLY A 40 -11.80 -0.84 -11.97
N GLU A 41 -10.49 -0.98 -12.14
CA GLU A 41 -9.79 -2.26 -12.00
C GLU A 41 -9.72 -2.71 -10.53
N GLU A 42 -9.78 -4.02 -10.30
CA GLU A 42 -9.53 -4.61 -8.99
C GLU A 42 -8.12 -5.19 -8.94
N ARG A 43 -7.35 -4.78 -7.94
CA ARG A 43 -5.98 -5.25 -7.69
C ARG A 43 -5.84 -5.77 -6.27
N SER A 44 -4.85 -6.63 -6.06
CA SER A 44 -4.48 -7.09 -4.73
C SER A 44 -3.03 -6.69 -4.48
N LEU A 45 -2.83 -5.77 -3.55
CA LEU A 45 -1.51 -5.38 -3.07
C LEU A 45 -1.14 -6.29 -1.90
N SER A 46 0.00 -6.94 -2.00
CA SER A 46 0.47 -7.86 -0.96
C SER A 46 1.74 -7.32 -0.35
N CYS A 47 1.81 -7.27 0.98
CA CYS A 47 3.01 -6.88 1.69
C CYS A 47 3.46 -7.99 2.62
N SER A 48 4.70 -8.43 2.45
CA SER A 48 5.30 -9.49 3.24
C SER A 48 6.53 -9.00 3.98
N SER A 49 6.77 -9.52 5.18
CA SER A 49 8.04 -9.39 5.87
C SER A 49 8.45 -10.74 6.46
N ARG A 50 9.74 -11.07 6.34
CA ARG A 50 10.31 -12.32 6.85
C ARG A 50 10.97 -12.12 8.21
N GLY A 51 10.92 -13.15 9.03
CA GLY A 51 11.46 -13.12 10.39
C GLY A 51 10.62 -12.30 11.36
N GLY A 52 11.23 -11.90 12.47
CA GLY A 52 10.55 -11.35 13.64
C GLY A 52 10.21 -12.42 14.66
N ASN A 53 10.77 -12.28 15.86
CA ASN A 53 10.30 -13.00 17.05
C ASN A 53 10.09 -11.99 18.19
N PRO A 54 8.84 -11.72 18.63
CA PRO A 54 7.57 -12.32 18.17
C PRO A 54 7.18 -11.93 16.73
N PRO A 55 6.13 -12.53 16.14
CA PRO A 55 5.67 -12.18 14.80
C PRO A 55 5.39 -10.68 14.66
N ALA A 56 5.77 -10.11 13.52
CA ALA A 56 5.57 -8.69 13.25
C ALA A 56 4.12 -8.39 12.86
N LYS A 57 3.69 -7.16 13.10
CA LYS A 57 2.49 -6.56 12.53
C LYS A 57 2.79 -5.95 11.18
N VAL A 58 1.90 -6.17 10.22
CA VAL A 58 1.99 -5.68 8.84
C VAL A 58 0.76 -4.85 8.53
N LEU A 59 0.95 -3.56 8.30
CA LEU A 59 -0.12 -2.57 8.20
C LEU A 59 -0.03 -1.85 6.85
N TRP A 60 -1.17 -1.64 6.20
CA TRP A 60 -1.25 -0.83 4.98
C TRP A 60 -1.73 0.58 5.28
N PHE A 61 -1.06 1.54 4.66
CA PHE A 61 -1.41 2.95 4.72
C PHE A 61 -1.62 3.50 3.32
N ARG A 62 -2.65 4.32 3.14
CA ARG A 62 -2.87 5.16 1.95
C ARG A 62 -2.71 6.60 2.36
N ASN A 63 -1.74 7.32 1.78
CA ASN A 63 -1.47 8.73 2.11
C ASN A 63 -1.32 9.00 3.62
N ASN A 64 -0.68 8.07 4.35
CA ASN A 64 -0.51 8.05 5.82
C ASN A 64 -1.74 7.67 6.65
N ASP A 65 -2.88 7.37 6.05
CA ASP A 65 -4.04 6.83 6.75
C ASP A 65 -4.01 5.30 6.75
N ASN A 66 -4.19 4.67 7.91
CA ASN A 66 -4.24 3.22 8.02
C ASN A 66 -5.52 2.69 7.38
N ILE A 67 -5.39 1.83 6.37
CA ILE A 67 -6.50 1.26 5.61
C ILE A 67 -6.68 -0.24 5.84
N ASP A 68 -5.64 -0.94 6.30
CA ASP A 68 -5.69 -2.37 6.51
C ASP A 68 -4.71 -2.82 7.60
N SER A 69 -5.21 -3.67 8.50
CA SER A 69 -4.44 -4.26 9.59
C SER A 69 -4.71 -5.77 9.71
N SER A 70 -5.23 -6.40 8.65
CA SER A 70 -5.57 -7.82 8.59
C SER A 70 -4.34 -8.71 8.30
N ASP A 71 -3.28 -8.53 9.09
CA ASP A 71 -2.06 -9.33 8.98
C ASP A 71 -2.29 -10.81 9.33
N ARG A 72 -1.57 -11.69 8.63
CA ARG A 72 -1.54 -13.14 8.90
C ARG A 72 -0.10 -13.65 8.93
N ALA A 73 0.19 -14.50 9.90
CA ALA A 73 1.47 -15.21 9.95
C ALA A 73 1.53 -16.27 8.84
N PHE A 74 2.72 -16.49 8.29
CA PHE A 74 3.04 -17.60 7.41
C PHE A 74 4.37 -18.23 7.83
N ASP A 75 4.76 -19.33 7.18
CA ASP A 75 6.03 -19.99 7.49
C ASP A 75 7.22 -19.05 7.21
N GLY A 76 7.85 -18.57 8.27
CA GLY A 76 8.98 -17.66 8.20
C GLY A 76 8.66 -16.17 8.17
N GLY A 77 7.41 -15.72 8.42
CA GLY A 77 7.09 -14.29 8.45
C GLY A 77 5.62 -13.89 8.67
N THR A 78 5.31 -12.64 8.35
CA THR A 78 3.94 -12.09 8.36
C THR A 78 3.61 -11.45 6.99
N LEU A 79 2.37 -11.57 6.56
CA LEU A 79 1.84 -11.08 5.28
C LEU A 79 0.54 -10.30 5.51
N ASN A 80 0.27 -9.29 4.69
CA ASN A 80 -1.02 -8.61 4.61
C ASN A 80 -1.41 -8.36 3.14
N ASP A 81 -2.53 -8.95 2.73
CA ASP A 81 -3.07 -8.91 1.37
C ASP A 81 -4.26 -7.94 1.30
N HIS A 82 -4.04 -6.74 0.76
CA HIS A 82 -5.06 -5.70 0.64
C HIS A 82 -5.71 -5.71 -0.74
N LYS A 83 -7.04 -5.92 -0.77
CA LYS A 83 -7.83 -5.81 -2.00
C LYS A 83 -8.19 -4.35 -2.29
N LEU A 84 -7.67 -3.83 -3.38
CA LEU A 84 -7.85 -2.47 -3.83
C LEU A 84 -8.79 -2.42 -5.04
N LYS A 85 -9.89 -1.68 -4.93
CA LYS A 85 -10.66 -1.22 -6.09
C LYS A 85 -10.13 0.14 -6.52
N VAL A 86 -9.51 0.20 -7.68
CA VAL A 86 -8.78 1.37 -8.18
C VAL A 86 -9.77 2.46 -8.58
N ASN A 87 -9.68 3.66 -8.00
CA ASN A 87 -10.48 4.82 -8.40
C ASN A 87 -9.59 5.91 -9.04
N SER A 88 -10.20 6.87 -9.75
CA SER A 88 -9.47 8.03 -10.29
C SER A 88 -8.75 8.84 -9.19
N SER A 89 -9.33 8.91 -8.00
CA SER A 89 -8.73 9.55 -6.81
C SER A 89 -7.54 8.79 -6.21
N ASP A 90 -7.25 7.57 -6.66
CA ASP A 90 -6.04 6.83 -6.30
C ASP A 90 -4.82 7.29 -7.12
N ASN A 91 -5.00 8.10 -8.16
CA ASN A 91 -3.88 8.57 -8.97
C ASN A 91 -2.92 9.44 -8.14
N GLY A 92 -1.65 9.05 -8.09
CA GLY A 92 -0.63 9.68 -7.25
C GLY A 92 -0.72 9.34 -5.76
N ALA A 93 -1.67 8.48 -5.35
CA ALA A 93 -1.76 8.03 -3.97
C ALA A 93 -0.56 7.15 -3.61
N VAL A 94 0.00 7.38 -2.42
CA VAL A 94 1.15 6.63 -1.91
C VAL A 94 0.64 5.53 -0.99
N PHE A 95 0.82 4.28 -1.41
CA PHE A 95 0.54 3.10 -0.61
C PHE A 95 1.80 2.67 0.12
N THR A 96 1.76 2.70 1.45
CA THR A 96 2.90 2.39 2.30
C THR A 96 2.56 1.18 3.16
N CYS A 97 3.37 0.13 3.07
CA CYS A 97 3.33 -0.96 4.01
C CYS A 97 4.29 -0.67 5.17
N LYS A 98 3.80 -0.72 6.40
CA LYS A 98 4.61 -0.59 7.61
C LYS A 98 4.65 -1.90 8.38
N VAL A 99 5.85 -2.29 8.81
CA VAL A 99 6.10 -3.52 9.54
C VAL A 99 6.80 -3.22 10.85
N MET A 100 6.26 -3.74 11.94
CA MET A 100 6.84 -3.54 13.26
C MET A 100 6.55 -4.69 14.23
N ASN A 101 7.41 -4.82 15.22
CA ASN A 101 7.30 -5.71 16.36
C ASN A 101 7.75 -4.96 17.63
N LYS A 102 7.61 -5.56 18.81
CA LYS A 102 8.09 -5.02 20.09
C LYS A 102 9.60 -4.72 20.15
N LEU A 103 10.37 -5.16 19.15
CA LEU A 103 11.83 -4.94 19.01
C LEU A 103 12.15 -3.78 18.05
N THR A 104 11.16 -3.19 17.38
CA THR A 104 11.34 -2.11 16.41
C THR A 104 10.70 -0.83 16.94
N ASP A 105 11.53 0.15 17.33
CA ASP A 105 11.06 1.46 17.77
C ASP A 105 10.48 2.28 16.61
N VAL A 106 11.11 2.17 15.44
CA VAL A 106 10.66 2.77 14.18
C VAL A 106 10.18 1.66 13.25
N PRO A 107 8.94 1.73 12.72
CA PRO A 107 8.46 0.75 11.75
C PRO A 107 9.31 0.74 10.48
N LEU A 108 9.63 -0.46 9.99
CA LEU A 108 10.19 -0.64 8.66
C LEU A 108 9.10 -0.36 7.63
N ALA A 109 9.42 0.32 6.53
CA ALA A 109 8.42 0.71 5.56
C ALA A 109 8.88 0.48 4.11
N ALA A 110 7.94 0.16 3.24
CA ALA A 110 8.08 0.17 1.80
C ALA A 110 6.87 0.90 1.21
N SER A 111 7.07 1.62 0.11
CA SER A 111 6.03 2.45 -0.50
C SER A 111 6.02 2.30 -2.01
N VAL A 112 4.83 2.43 -2.61
CA VAL A 112 4.61 2.49 -4.05
C VAL A 112 3.65 3.64 -4.36
N THR A 113 3.82 4.30 -5.51
CA THR A 113 2.94 5.39 -5.94
C THR A 113 2.08 4.91 -7.10
N LEU A 114 0.76 4.97 -6.97
CA LEU A 114 -0.13 4.49 -8.02
C LEU A 114 -0.20 5.46 -9.20
N ASN A 115 -0.05 4.93 -10.41
CA ASN A 115 -0.29 5.66 -11.65
C ASN A 115 -1.60 5.15 -12.28
N VAL A 116 -2.69 5.84 -11.95
CA VAL A 116 -4.04 5.42 -12.36
C VAL A 116 -4.49 6.22 -13.57
N GLN A 117 -4.81 5.51 -14.65
CA GLN A 117 -5.36 6.09 -15.86
C GLN A 117 -6.88 6.19 -15.79
N PHE A 118 -7.40 7.37 -16.11
CA PHE A 118 -8.83 7.65 -16.15
C PHE A 118 -9.15 8.76 -17.16
N PRO A 119 -10.31 8.69 -17.83
CA PRO A 119 -10.76 9.73 -18.76
C PRO A 119 -11.26 10.97 -18.00
N PRO A 120 -11.37 12.13 -18.69
CA PRO A 120 -12.07 13.28 -18.13
C PRO A 120 -13.57 12.99 -18.04
N ASP A 121 -14.22 13.39 -16.94
CA ASP A 121 -15.65 13.15 -16.74
C ASP A 121 -16.52 14.03 -17.65
N ASN A 122 -16.08 15.27 -17.94
CA ASN A 122 -16.81 16.20 -18.79
C ASN A 122 -15.90 17.08 -19.66
N VAL A 123 -16.50 17.66 -20.70
CA VAL A 123 -15.94 18.70 -21.56
C VAL A 123 -16.85 19.93 -21.52
N LEU A 124 -16.28 21.10 -21.24
CA LEU A 124 -16.97 22.37 -21.15
C LEU A 124 -16.52 23.29 -22.29
N VAL A 125 -17.47 23.66 -23.14
CA VAL A 125 -17.26 24.69 -24.16
C VAL A 125 -17.99 25.96 -23.73
N SER A 126 -17.27 27.08 -23.68
CA SER A 126 -17.81 28.39 -23.32
C SER A 126 -17.50 29.43 -24.38
N GLY A 127 -18.42 30.36 -24.57
CA GLY A 127 -18.31 31.41 -25.59
C GLY A 127 -19.64 32.14 -25.82
N PRO A 128 -19.63 33.18 -26.67
CA PRO A 128 -20.84 33.90 -27.04
C PRO A 128 -21.81 32.99 -27.80
N LYS A 129 -23.10 33.02 -27.42
CA LYS A 129 -24.18 32.23 -28.06
C LYS A 129 -24.68 32.85 -29.37
N GLU A 130 -24.41 34.14 -29.57
CA GLU A 130 -24.82 34.92 -30.74
C GLU A 130 -23.65 35.78 -31.20
N ALA A 131 -23.57 36.01 -32.51
CA ALA A 131 -22.54 36.83 -33.13
C ALA A 131 -23.10 37.56 -34.35
N ARG A 132 -22.59 38.77 -34.63
CA ARG A 132 -22.92 39.52 -35.85
C ARG A 132 -22.03 39.08 -37.01
N VAL A 133 -22.52 39.26 -38.24
CA VAL A 133 -21.72 39.02 -39.46
C VAL A 133 -20.45 39.87 -39.43
N GLY A 134 -19.29 39.25 -39.64
CA GLY A 134 -17.98 39.91 -39.58
C GLY A 134 -17.40 40.08 -38.17
N GLN A 135 -18.10 39.66 -37.12
CA GLN A 135 -17.60 39.70 -35.75
C GLN A 135 -16.71 38.48 -35.47
N ASN A 136 -15.50 38.71 -34.96
CA ASN A 136 -14.65 37.64 -34.41
C ASN A 136 -15.18 37.21 -33.05
N VAL A 137 -15.32 35.91 -32.86
CA VAL A 137 -15.69 35.31 -31.57
C VAL A 137 -14.60 34.38 -31.09
N THR A 138 -14.46 34.31 -29.77
CA THR A 138 -13.55 33.38 -29.11
C THR A 138 -14.37 32.35 -28.36
N LEU A 139 -14.11 31.08 -28.66
CA LEU A 139 -14.63 29.94 -27.93
C LEU A 139 -13.50 29.35 -27.09
N SER A 140 -13.84 28.90 -25.88
CA SER A 140 -12.92 28.24 -24.95
C SER A 140 -13.42 26.81 -24.71
N CYS A 141 -12.52 25.83 -24.78
CA CYS A 141 -12.82 24.42 -24.52
C CYS A 141 -11.90 23.94 -23.40
N LEU A 142 -12.50 23.35 -22.36
CA LEU A 142 -11.83 22.85 -21.17
C LEU A 142 -12.35 21.44 -20.87
N THR A 143 -11.51 20.57 -20.32
CA THR A 143 -11.91 19.26 -19.84
C THR A 143 -11.71 19.17 -18.33
N GLU A 144 -12.43 18.26 -17.68
CA GLU A 144 -12.11 17.87 -16.31
C GLU A 144 -10.78 17.09 -16.23
N ASN A 145 -10.37 16.75 -15.00
CA ASN A 145 -9.12 16.04 -14.74
C ASN A 145 -9.08 14.68 -15.44
N SER A 146 -7.92 14.34 -15.97
CA SER A 146 -7.66 13.07 -16.65
C SER A 146 -6.21 12.65 -16.44
N ASN A 147 -5.94 11.35 -16.52
CA ASN A 147 -4.59 10.83 -16.58
C ASN A 147 -4.49 9.74 -17.67
N PRO A 148 -3.62 9.91 -18.69
CA PRO A 148 -2.81 11.09 -18.97
C PRO A 148 -3.67 12.32 -19.33
N ALA A 149 -3.06 13.50 -19.36
CA ALA A 149 -3.74 14.74 -19.73
C ALA A 149 -4.40 14.62 -21.11
N ALA A 150 -5.68 15.00 -21.18
CA ALA A 150 -6.45 15.00 -22.41
C ALA A 150 -5.87 15.97 -23.45
N THR A 151 -5.89 15.56 -24.72
CA THR A 151 -5.58 16.43 -25.87
C THR A 151 -6.89 17.01 -26.41
N ILE A 152 -6.96 18.33 -26.55
CA ILE A 152 -8.15 19.03 -27.06
C ILE A 152 -7.91 19.45 -28.52
N SER A 153 -8.86 19.14 -29.39
CA SER A 153 -8.89 19.59 -30.79
C SER A 153 -10.23 20.25 -31.10
N TRP A 154 -10.20 21.34 -31.86
CA TRP A 154 -11.37 22.06 -32.36
C TRP A 154 -11.78 21.59 -33.76
#